data_AF-A0A9D8VBB4-F1
#
_entry.id   AF-A0A9D8VBB4-F1
#
_cell.length_a   1.000
_cell.length_b   1.000
_cell.length_c   1.000
_cell.angle_alpha   90.00
_cell.angle_beta   90.00
_cell.angle_gamma   90.00
#
_symmetry.space_group_name_H-M   'P 1'
#
loop_
_entity.id
_entity.type
_entity.pdbx_description
1 polymer ?
#
loop_
_entity_poly.entity_id
_entity_poly.type
_entity_poly.pdbx_seq_one_letter_code
_entity_poly.pdbx_strand_id
1 'polypeptide(L)'
;MAEQEGVIKFNLTFSEKVMPVIDVAELSAWRSILKDLSLLGQTPERYGGYGFGNISMRCDGGFIISGTQTGDLDEVSLDDYAVCQSWDLTRNAVSAFGRVKPSSESLSHAAVYDVHKDVACALHVHSPDIWRHADEMNIAVTDEEVLYGTPEMAAEVRRLIMDMTSPGIFSMGGHEDGVFTFGRSLAEAGELMVRVLARARSI
;
A
#
# COMPACT_ATOMS: atom_id res chain seq x y z
N MET A 1 12.87 18.38 8.50
CA MET A 1 11.57 18.74 7.89
C MET A 1 10.72 17.49 7.96
N ALA A 2 9.44 17.58 8.33
CA ALA A 2 8.58 16.40 8.33
C ALA A 2 8.47 15.82 6.91
N GLU A 3 8.49 14.50 6.78
CA GLU A 3 8.25 13.85 5.48
C GLU A 3 6.84 14.21 4.96
N GLN A 4 6.72 14.38 3.64
CA GLN A 4 5.46 14.74 2.99
C GLN A 4 4.69 13.49 2.59
N GLU A 5 4.00 12.86 3.55
CA GLU A 5 3.25 11.61 3.33
C GLU A 5 2.28 11.68 2.13
N GLY A 6 2.13 10.57 1.42
CA GLY A 6 1.17 10.47 0.31
C GLY A 6 1.52 11.28 -0.94
N VAL A 7 2.73 11.85 -1.05
CA VAL A 7 3.20 12.60 -2.23
C VAL A 7 3.92 11.69 -3.22
N ILE A 8 3.53 11.76 -4.50
CA ILE A 8 4.15 10.97 -5.58
C ILE A 8 5.57 11.48 -5.85
N LYS A 9 6.58 10.63 -5.58
CA LYS A 9 8.01 10.89 -5.86
C LYS A 9 8.52 10.23 -7.14
N PHE A 10 7.74 9.31 -7.73
CA PHE A 10 8.11 8.60 -8.96
C PHE A 10 7.68 9.36 -10.22
N ASN A 11 8.31 9.03 -11.35
CA ASN A 11 7.97 9.52 -12.68
C ASN A 11 6.63 8.92 -13.14
N LEU A 12 5.56 9.72 -13.05
CA LEU A 12 4.22 9.28 -13.42
C LEU A 12 3.87 9.69 -14.86
N THR A 13 3.60 8.70 -15.71
CA THR A 13 2.89 8.91 -16.98
C THR A 13 1.41 8.63 -16.76
N PHE A 14 0.61 9.68 -16.57
CA PHE A 14 -0.81 9.54 -16.24
C PHE A 14 -1.73 9.95 -17.39
N SER A 15 -2.76 9.16 -17.62
CA SER A 15 -3.87 9.49 -18.51
C SER A 15 -5.16 9.58 -17.71
N GLU A 16 -5.76 10.77 -17.65
CA GLU A 16 -7.09 10.93 -17.06
C GLU A 16 -8.14 10.36 -18.01
N LYS A 17 -8.88 9.34 -17.57
CA LYS A 17 -9.99 8.74 -18.34
C LYS A 17 -10.93 7.93 -17.45
N VAL A 18 -12.15 7.73 -17.94
CA VAL A 18 -13.10 6.78 -17.35
C VAL A 18 -12.53 5.37 -17.50
N MET A 19 -12.52 4.63 -16.39
CA MET A 19 -12.00 3.27 -16.36
C MET A 19 -13.04 2.28 -16.93
N PRO A 20 -12.59 1.15 -17.52
CA PRO A 20 -13.50 0.04 -17.77
C PRO A 20 -14.12 -0.44 -16.46
N VAL A 21 -15.27 -1.11 -16.53
CA VAL A 21 -15.92 -1.65 -15.33
C VAL A 21 -15.00 -2.68 -14.68
N ILE A 22 -14.56 -2.38 -13.47
CA ILE A 22 -13.80 -3.26 -12.59
C ILE A 22 -14.62 -3.36 -11.31
N ASP A 23 -14.93 -4.59 -10.87
CA ASP A 23 -15.62 -4.80 -9.61
C ASP A 23 -14.64 -4.52 -8.46
N VAL A 24 -14.85 -3.40 -7.77
CA VAL A 24 -14.05 -2.96 -6.62
C VAL A 24 -14.78 -3.16 -5.30
N ALA A 25 -15.92 -3.85 -5.26
CA ALA A 25 -16.76 -3.92 -4.07
C ALA A 25 -16.02 -4.48 -2.84
N GLU A 26 -15.31 -5.60 -2.99
CA GLU A 26 -14.53 -6.20 -1.90
C GLU A 26 -13.32 -5.33 -1.52
N LEU A 27 -12.64 -4.73 -2.50
CA LEU A 27 -11.52 -3.81 -2.28
C LEU A 27 -11.98 -2.60 -1.44
N SER A 28 -13.08 -1.97 -1.84
CA SER A 28 -13.69 -0.86 -1.11
C SER A 28 -14.15 -1.25 0.29
N ALA A 29 -14.68 -2.47 0.48
CA ALA A 29 -15.06 -2.96 1.80
C ALA A 29 -13.86 -3.08 2.74
N TRP A 30 -12.75 -3.67 2.27
CA TRP A 30 -11.51 -3.74 3.06
C TRP A 30 -10.89 -2.36 3.30
N ARG A 31 -11.00 -1.44 2.35
CA ARG A 31 -10.63 -0.03 2.57
C ARG A 31 -11.44 0.56 3.73
N SER A 32 -12.76 0.36 3.75
CA SER A 32 -13.61 0.88 4.84
C SER A 32 -13.18 0.30 6.18
N ILE A 33 -13.00 -1.03 6.26
CA ILE A 33 -12.60 -1.72 7.50
C ILE A 33 -11.27 -1.18 8.03
N LEU A 34 -10.26 -1.05 7.16
CA LEU A 34 -8.95 -0.54 7.56
C LEU A 34 -9.03 0.95 7.97
N LYS A 35 -9.93 1.74 7.37
CA LYS A 35 -10.17 3.13 7.78
C LYS A 35 -10.83 3.20 9.15
N ASP A 36 -11.83 2.35 9.41
CA ASP A 36 -12.51 2.23 10.70
C ASP A 36 -11.54 1.82 11.83
N LEU A 37 -10.48 1.09 11.48
CA LEU A 37 -9.39 0.71 12.39
C LEU A 37 -8.29 1.78 12.52
N SER A 38 -8.45 2.94 11.86
CA SER A 38 -7.47 4.04 11.78
C SER A 38 -6.11 3.64 11.17
N LEU A 39 -6.11 2.61 10.32
CA LEU A 39 -4.92 2.07 9.64
C LEU A 39 -4.65 2.73 8.29
N LEU A 40 -5.68 3.23 7.61
CA LEU A 40 -5.56 4.23 6.56
C LEU A 40 -6.48 5.41 6.87
N GLY A 41 -6.26 6.54 6.20
CA GLY A 41 -7.18 7.66 6.29
C GLY A 41 -6.48 8.99 6.10
N GLN A 42 -7.08 10.05 6.61
CA GLN A 42 -6.52 11.39 6.63
C GLN A 42 -7.06 12.13 7.85
N THR A 43 -6.19 12.54 8.76
CA THR A 43 -6.57 13.32 9.94
C THR A 43 -5.58 14.48 10.15
N PRO A 44 -6.02 15.64 10.65
CA PRO A 44 -5.12 16.79 10.86
C PRO A 44 -3.91 16.48 11.76
N GLU A 45 -4.05 15.53 12.67
CA GLU A 45 -3.05 15.18 13.69
C GLU A 45 -1.95 14.24 13.15
N ARG A 46 -2.20 13.55 12.03
CA ARG A 46 -1.26 12.59 11.44
C ARG A 46 -0.64 13.14 10.17
N TYR A 47 0.67 13.01 10.05
CA TYR A 47 1.44 13.34 8.85
C TYR A 47 1.13 14.73 8.28
N GLY A 48 0.90 15.73 9.13
CA GLY A 48 0.58 17.09 8.69
C GLY A 48 -0.74 17.23 7.93
N GLY A 49 -1.67 16.29 8.10
CA GLY A 49 -2.97 16.29 7.44
C GLY A 49 -3.00 15.62 6.07
N TYR A 50 -1.91 14.97 5.64
CA TYR A 50 -1.89 14.18 4.40
C TYR A 50 -2.58 12.83 4.58
N GLY A 51 -3.15 12.31 3.49
CA GLY A 51 -3.69 10.96 3.45
C GLY A 51 -2.57 9.90 3.55
N PHE A 52 -2.83 8.83 4.30
CA PHE A 52 -1.89 7.74 4.57
C PHE A 52 -2.56 6.38 4.35
N GLY A 53 -1.75 5.35 4.07
CA GLY A 53 -2.24 4.01 3.76
C GLY A 53 -2.87 3.91 2.36
N ASN A 54 -2.79 2.74 1.74
CA ASN A 54 -3.33 2.48 0.41
C ASN A 54 -3.47 0.98 0.14
N ILE A 55 -4.39 0.62 -0.74
CA ILE A 55 -4.69 -0.78 -1.03
C ILE A 55 -4.77 -1.02 -2.52
N SER A 56 -4.34 -2.19 -2.98
CA SER A 56 -4.44 -2.58 -4.37
C SER A 56 -4.79 -4.05 -4.56
N MET A 57 -5.30 -4.35 -5.75
CA MET A 57 -5.48 -5.72 -6.23
C MET A 57 -5.12 -5.82 -7.71
N ARG A 58 -4.72 -7.00 -8.15
CA ARG A 58 -4.49 -7.28 -9.57
C ARG A 58 -5.78 -7.07 -10.37
N CYS A 59 -5.61 -6.61 -11.60
CA CYS A 59 -6.67 -6.52 -12.59
C CYS A 59 -6.08 -6.85 -13.97
N ASP A 60 -6.95 -6.95 -14.98
CA ASP A 60 -6.49 -7.19 -16.35
C ASP A 60 -5.50 -6.09 -16.78
N GLY A 61 -4.29 -6.51 -17.18
CA GLY A 61 -3.24 -5.61 -17.66
C GLY A 61 -2.51 -4.82 -16.58
N GLY A 62 -2.63 -5.17 -15.29
CA GLY A 62 -1.86 -4.51 -14.22
C GLY A 62 -2.44 -4.73 -12.83
N PHE A 63 -2.55 -3.64 -12.07
CA PHE A 63 -3.26 -3.62 -10.78
C PHE A 63 -4.02 -2.31 -10.60
N ILE A 64 -5.15 -2.39 -9.91
CA ILE A 64 -5.94 -1.24 -9.48
C ILE A 64 -5.57 -0.88 -8.04
N ILE A 65 -5.37 0.40 -7.76
CA ILE A 65 -4.91 0.92 -6.47
C ILE A 65 -5.72 2.16 -6.08
N SER A 66 -5.92 2.37 -4.78
CA SER A 66 -6.56 3.58 -4.26
C SER A 66 -5.81 4.83 -4.73
N GLY A 67 -6.56 5.89 -5.03
CA GLY A 67 -5.99 7.16 -5.45
C GLY A 67 -5.15 7.82 -4.37
N THR A 68 -4.13 8.59 -4.77
CA THR A 68 -3.41 9.46 -3.85
C THR A 68 -4.36 10.49 -3.21
N GLN A 69 -4.18 10.77 -1.92
CA GLN A 69 -4.98 11.75 -1.17
C GLN A 69 -6.49 11.51 -1.22
N THR A 70 -6.91 10.24 -1.20
CA THR A 70 -8.33 9.84 -1.09
C THR A 70 -8.68 9.31 0.30
N GLY A 71 -7.79 9.50 1.29
CA GLY A 71 -7.91 8.90 2.62
C GLY A 71 -9.06 9.48 3.45
N ASP A 72 -9.47 10.72 3.19
CA ASP A 72 -10.60 11.38 3.85
C ASP A 72 -11.96 10.82 3.42
N LEU A 73 -12.08 10.26 2.21
CA LEU A 73 -13.35 9.74 1.68
C LEU A 73 -13.88 8.57 2.52
N ASP A 74 -15.12 8.68 3.00
CA ASP A 74 -15.83 7.60 3.72
C ASP A 74 -16.30 6.53 2.75
N GLU A 75 -17.06 6.96 1.73
CA GLU A 75 -17.49 6.11 0.63
C GLU A 75 -16.58 6.32 -0.58
N VAL A 76 -16.22 5.24 -1.24
CA VAL A 76 -15.43 5.26 -2.47
C VAL A 76 -16.14 4.50 -3.58
N SER A 77 -15.98 5.02 -4.79
CA SER A 77 -16.42 4.44 -6.03
C SER A 77 -15.21 4.02 -6.87
N LEU A 78 -15.45 3.39 -8.02
CA LEU A 78 -14.39 3.09 -8.99
C LEU A 78 -13.58 4.33 -9.39
N ASP A 79 -14.19 5.52 -9.37
CA ASP A 79 -13.52 6.77 -9.76
C ASP A 79 -12.42 7.22 -8.78
N ASP A 80 -12.42 6.69 -7.55
CA ASP A 80 -11.45 6.99 -6.50
C ASP A 80 -10.23 6.05 -6.53
N TYR A 81 -10.14 5.26 -7.60
CA TYR A 81 -9.03 4.35 -7.88
C TYR A 81 -8.34 4.71 -9.20
N ALA A 82 -7.15 4.14 -9.38
CA ALA A 82 -6.38 4.21 -10.61
C ALA A 82 -5.82 2.83 -10.97
N VAL A 83 -5.67 2.55 -12.26
CA VAL A 83 -5.00 1.34 -12.76
C VAL A 83 -3.57 1.67 -13.14
N CYS A 84 -2.62 0.99 -12.52
CA CYS A 84 -1.21 0.97 -12.90
C CYS A 84 -0.98 -0.14 -13.93
N GLN A 85 -0.70 0.24 -15.18
CA GLN A 85 -0.58 -0.69 -16.31
C GLN A 85 0.84 -1.20 -16.53
N SER A 86 1.82 -0.36 -16.20
CA SER A 86 3.23 -0.72 -16.32
C SER A 86 4.06 0.08 -15.34
N TRP A 87 5.20 -0.48 -14.97
CA TRP A 87 6.13 0.13 -14.03
C TRP A 87 7.57 -0.27 -14.38
N ASP A 88 8.49 0.58 -13.96
CA ASP A 88 9.92 0.34 -13.98
C ASP A 88 10.48 0.76 -12.62
N LEU A 89 10.79 -0.24 -11.79
CA LEU A 89 11.27 -0.02 -10.42
C LEU A 89 12.62 0.70 -10.42
N THR A 90 13.50 0.39 -11.38
CA THR A 90 14.84 0.98 -11.47
C THR A 90 14.78 2.43 -11.92
N ARG A 91 13.86 2.77 -12.84
CA ARG A 91 13.68 4.15 -13.32
C ARG A 91 12.74 4.99 -12.46
N ASN A 92 12.29 4.45 -11.33
CA ASN A 92 11.26 5.06 -10.48
C ASN A 92 10.06 5.53 -11.32
N ALA A 93 9.45 4.67 -12.13
CA ALA A 93 8.44 5.10 -13.11
C ALA A 93 7.19 4.23 -13.12
N VAL A 94 6.02 4.86 -13.29
CA VAL A 94 4.73 4.19 -13.41
C VAL A 94 3.94 4.81 -14.55
N SER A 95 3.30 3.98 -15.37
CA SER A 95 2.22 4.40 -16.25
C SER A 95 0.88 3.97 -15.66
N ALA A 96 -0.02 4.94 -15.49
CA ALA A 96 -1.32 4.71 -14.88
C ALA A 96 -2.43 5.52 -15.54
N PHE A 97 -3.67 5.11 -15.29
CA PHE A 97 -4.84 5.85 -15.72
C PHE A 97 -5.99 5.73 -14.72
N GLY A 98 -6.91 6.69 -14.77
CA GLY A 98 -8.07 6.75 -13.88
C GLY A 98 -8.64 8.17 -13.85
N ARG A 99 -9.56 8.46 -12.92
CA ARG A 99 -9.97 9.85 -12.65
C ARG A 99 -9.11 10.51 -11.58
N VAL A 100 -8.46 9.70 -10.75
CA VAL A 100 -7.46 10.14 -9.76
C VAL A 100 -6.09 9.55 -10.10
N LYS A 101 -5.03 10.19 -9.63
CA LYS A 101 -3.66 9.63 -9.73
C LYS A 101 -3.53 8.45 -8.75
N PRO A 102 -2.73 7.43 -9.06
CA PRO A 102 -2.52 6.31 -8.15
C PRO A 102 -1.78 6.74 -6.87
N SER A 103 -1.82 5.91 -5.83
CA SER A 103 -1.05 6.09 -4.60
C SER A 103 0.44 6.39 -4.88
N SER A 104 1.05 7.20 -4.01
CA SER A 104 2.50 7.47 -3.98
C SER A 104 3.37 6.24 -3.79
N GLU A 105 2.81 5.15 -3.26
CA GLU A 105 3.52 3.89 -2.99
C GLU A 105 3.24 2.80 -4.03
N SER A 106 2.72 3.17 -5.20
CA SER A 106 2.43 2.23 -6.30
C SER A 106 3.60 1.29 -6.64
N LEU A 107 4.85 1.77 -6.54
CA LEU A 107 6.03 0.95 -6.83
C LEU A 107 6.32 -0.11 -5.76
N SER A 108 5.94 0.10 -4.50
CA SER A 108 6.03 -0.92 -3.45
C SER A 108 5.03 -2.04 -3.69
N HIS A 109 3.80 -1.71 -4.10
CA HIS A 109 2.82 -2.72 -4.53
C HIS A 109 3.29 -3.47 -5.79
N ALA A 110 3.85 -2.75 -6.77
CA ALA A 110 4.42 -3.36 -7.96
C ALA A 110 5.57 -4.33 -7.63
N ALA A 111 6.45 -3.98 -6.68
CA ALA A 111 7.50 -4.85 -6.19
C ALA A 111 6.95 -6.17 -5.61
N VAL A 112 5.87 -6.10 -4.81
CA VAL A 112 5.17 -7.29 -4.31
C VAL A 112 4.67 -8.17 -5.46
N TYR A 113 3.99 -7.58 -6.44
CA TYR A 113 3.45 -8.30 -7.59
C TYR A 113 4.52 -8.86 -8.54
N ASP A 114 5.71 -8.26 -8.56
CA ASP A 114 6.83 -8.75 -9.36
C ASP A 114 7.45 -10.00 -8.76
N VAL A 115 7.62 -10.03 -7.43
CA VAL A 115 8.18 -11.17 -6.71
C VAL A 115 7.19 -12.33 -6.66
N HIS A 116 5.94 -12.07 -6.24
CA HIS A 116 4.94 -13.11 -6.01
C HIS A 116 3.85 -13.09 -7.09
N LYS A 117 3.87 -14.08 -7.98
CA LYS A 117 2.92 -14.19 -9.10
C LYS A 117 1.53 -14.68 -8.69
N ASP A 118 1.44 -15.40 -7.58
CA ASP A 118 0.19 -15.91 -7.01
C ASP A 118 -0.51 -14.91 -6.08
N VAL A 119 0.21 -13.91 -5.57
CA VAL A 119 -0.37 -12.80 -4.80
C VAL A 119 -1.32 -11.97 -5.66
N ALA A 120 -2.53 -11.77 -5.17
CA ALA A 120 -3.60 -11.04 -5.87
C ALA A 120 -3.79 -9.62 -5.33
N CYS A 121 -3.36 -9.33 -4.10
CA CYS A 121 -3.53 -8.02 -3.48
C CYS A 121 -2.39 -7.66 -2.53
N ALA A 122 -2.24 -6.37 -2.28
CA ALA A 122 -1.35 -5.82 -1.29
C ALA A 122 -2.01 -4.64 -0.57
N LEU A 123 -1.86 -4.58 0.75
CA LEU A 123 -2.45 -3.57 1.63
C LEU A 123 -1.32 -2.89 2.39
N HIS A 124 -1.13 -1.59 2.14
CA HIS A 124 -0.27 -0.73 2.90
C HIS A 124 -1.08 0.07 3.92
N VAL A 125 -0.62 0.09 5.17
CA VAL A 125 -1.26 0.84 6.26
C VAL A 125 -0.21 1.52 7.11
N HIS A 126 -0.66 2.45 7.94
CA HIS A 126 0.16 3.04 8.99
C HIS A 126 -0.35 2.67 10.37
N SER A 127 0.40 1.80 11.06
CA SER A 127 0.11 1.34 12.42
C SER A 127 1.30 1.56 13.35
N PRO A 128 1.25 2.57 14.24
CA PRO A 128 2.27 2.74 15.26
C PRO A 128 2.41 1.51 16.18
N ASP A 129 1.29 0.84 16.47
CA ASP A 129 1.27 -0.38 17.30
C ASP A 129 2.12 -1.48 16.65
N ILE A 130 1.84 -1.81 15.38
CA ILE A 130 2.57 -2.90 14.69
C ILE A 130 4.04 -2.50 14.46
N TRP A 131 4.29 -1.28 14.02
CA TRP A 131 5.63 -0.80 13.68
C TRP A 131 6.57 -0.82 14.89
N ARG A 132 6.14 -0.30 16.05
CA ARG A 132 6.96 -0.29 17.27
C ARG A 132 7.25 -1.67 17.83
N HIS A 133 6.36 -2.63 17.59
CA HIS A 133 6.49 -4.00 18.10
C HIS A 133 6.91 -4.99 17.00
N ALA A 134 7.38 -4.53 15.84
CA ALA A 134 7.73 -5.39 14.71
C ALA A 134 8.79 -6.43 15.10
N ASP A 135 9.88 -5.99 15.75
CA ASP A 135 10.97 -6.86 16.20
C ASP A 135 10.49 -7.91 17.22
N GLU A 136 9.73 -7.48 18.23
CA GLU A 136 9.18 -8.37 19.26
C GLU A 136 8.21 -9.41 18.66
N MET A 137 7.50 -9.02 17.60
CA MET A 137 6.60 -9.91 16.89
C MET A 137 7.29 -10.80 15.84
N ASN A 138 8.59 -10.63 15.61
CA ASN A 138 9.37 -11.24 14.53
C ASN A 138 8.80 -10.91 13.13
N ILE A 139 8.32 -9.68 12.94
CA ILE A 139 7.94 -9.15 11.64
C ILE A 139 9.21 -8.64 10.96
N ALA A 140 9.43 -9.04 9.71
CA ALA A 140 10.58 -8.56 8.96
C ALA A 140 10.45 -7.05 8.69
N VAL A 141 11.57 -6.33 8.79
CA VAL A 141 11.62 -4.86 8.66
C VAL A 141 12.57 -4.51 7.51
N THR A 142 12.17 -3.56 6.65
CA THR A 142 13.08 -2.97 5.66
C THR A 142 14.17 -2.15 6.34
N ASP A 143 15.28 -1.91 5.67
CA ASP A 143 16.31 -0.97 6.13
C ASP A 143 15.71 0.42 6.48
N GLU A 144 16.14 0.98 7.62
CA GLU A 144 15.71 2.28 8.14
C GLU A 144 16.24 3.46 7.31
N GLU A 145 17.35 3.27 6.60
CA GLU A 145 17.95 4.30 5.75
C GLU A 145 17.25 4.44 4.39
N VAL A 146 16.35 3.51 4.05
CA VAL A 146 15.67 3.46 2.76
C VAL A 146 14.32 4.19 2.85
N LEU A 147 14.21 5.34 2.18
CA LEU A 147 13.03 6.20 2.21
C LEU A 147 11.96 5.77 1.20
N TYR A 148 10.68 5.97 1.54
CA TYR A 148 9.58 5.63 0.64
C TYR A 148 9.59 6.43 -0.68
N GLY A 149 8.99 5.85 -1.72
CA GLY A 149 8.85 6.47 -3.05
C GLY A 149 10.14 6.52 -3.87
N THR A 150 11.14 5.73 -3.47
CA THR A 150 12.46 5.63 -4.13
C THR A 150 12.63 4.26 -4.81
N PRO A 151 13.51 4.15 -5.82
CA PRO A 151 13.95 2.85 -6.36
C PRO A 151 14.52 1.92 -5.30
N GLU A 152 15.25 2.49 -4.33
CA GLU A 152 15.87 1.76 -3.23
C GLU A 152 14.80 1.09 -2.36
N MET A 153 13.68 1.77 -2.08
CA MET A 153 12.54 1.17 -1.37
C MET A 153 11.95 -0.01 -2.14
N ALA A 154 11.74 0.14 -3.45
CA ALA A 154 11.22 -0.96 -4.25
C ALA A 154 12.20 -2.16 -4.26
N ALA A 155 13.51 -1.90 -4.35
CA ALA A 155 14.53 -2.96 -4.29
C ALA A 155 14.57 -3.64 -2.92
N GLU A 156 14.43 -2.87 -1.85
CA GLU A 156 14.48 -3.34 -0.48
C GLU A 156 13.24 -4.19 -0.13
N VAL A 157 12.05 -3.75 -0.54
CA VAL A 157 10.83 -4.57 -0.44
C VAL A 157 11.02 -5.91 -1.15
N ARG A 158 11.59 -5.91 -2.37
CA ARG A 158 11.86 -7.17 -3.10
C ARG A 158 12.82 -8.09 -2.35
N ARG A 159 13.91 -7.55 -1.82
CA ARG A 159 14.90 -8.30 -1.03
C ARG A 159 14.23 -8.94 0.18
N LEU A 160 13.40 -8.18 0.90
CA LEU A 160 12.77 -8.61 2.13
C LEU A 160 11.75 -9.73 1.91
N ILE A 161 10.93 -9.62 0.86
CA ILE A 161 9.82 -10.55 0.63
C ILE A 161 10.18 -11.75 -0.27
N MET A 162 11.40 -11.82 -0.81
CA MET A 162 11.81 -12.82 -1.81
C MET A 162 11.52 -14.26 -1.39
N ASP A 163 11.80 -14.58 -0.12
CA ASP A 163 11.63 -15.92 0.45
C ASP A 163 10.37 -16.05 1.33
N MET A 164 9.53 -15.01 1.38
CA MET A 164 8.28 -15.03 2.15
C MET A 164 7.20 -15.81 1.41
N THR A 165 6.42 -16.58 2.15
CA THR A 165 5.21 -17.23 1.62
C THR A 165 3.99 -16.31 1.73
N SER A 166 3.04 -16.46 0.82
CA SER A 166 1.73 -15.80 0.91
C SER A 166 0.77 -16.54 1.87
N PRO A 167 -0.03 -15.84 2.71
CA PRO A 167 0.02 -14.39 2.92
C PRO A 167 1.25 -13.97 3.74
N GLY A 168 1.79 -12.80 3.43
CA GLY A 168 2.98 -12.25 4.07
C GLY A 168 2.74 -10.88 4.69
N ILE A 169 3.61 -10.51 5.63
CA ILE A 169 3.61 -9.20 6.31
C ILE A 169 5.05 -8.72 6.49
N PHE A 170 5.25 -7.41 6.32
CA PHE A 170 6.50 -6.74 6.68
C PHE A 170 6.24 -5.31 7.16
N SER A 171 7.18 -4.77 7.93
CA SER A 171 7.18 -3.37 8.37
C SER A 171 8.25 -2.56 7.64
N MET A 172 8.04 -1.25 7.52
CA MET A 172 8.94 -0.35 6.79
C MET A 172 9.77 0.48 7.77
N GLY A 173 11.05 0.17 7.91
CA GLY A 173 11.94 0.89 8.85
C GLY A 173 12.06 2.38 8.51
N GLY A 174 12.36 2.70 7.24
CA GLY A 174 12.52 4.08 6.76
C GLY A 174 11.22 4.80 6.37
N HIS A 175 10.06 4.27 6.80
CA HIS A 175 8.76 4.87 6.57
C HIS A 175 7.90 4.66 7.83
N GLU A 176 7.92 5.65 8.73
CA GLU A 176 7.36 5.54 10.08
C GLU A 176 5.89 5.07 10.06
N ASP A 177 5.59 4.11 10.94
CA ASP A 177 4.32 3.39 11.06
C ASP A 177 3.95 2.49 9.87
N GLY A 178 4.71 2.51 8.78
CA GLY A 178 4.42 1.78 7.55
C GLY A 178 4.45 0.26 7.72
N VAL A 179 3.37 -0.39 7.30
CA VAL A 179 3.22 -1.85 7.34
C VAL A 179 2.52 -2.34 6.08
N PHE A 180 3.03 -3.41 5.50
CA PHE A 180 2.44 -4.08 4.34
C PHE A 180 1.95 -5.47 4.70
N THR A 181 0.79 -5.83 4.17
CA THR A 181 0.39 -7.23 3.99
C THR A 181 0.12 -7.53 2.53
N PHE A 182 0.28 -8.79 2.15
CA PHE A 182 -0.05 -9.26 0.82
C PHE A 182 -0.59 -10.69 0.87
N GLY A 183 -1.43 -11.06 -0.08
CA GLY A 183 -2.18 -12.33 -0.06
C GLY A 183 -2.74 -12.72 -1.41
N ARG A 184 -3.25 -13.96 -1.52
CA ARG A 184 -3.95 -14.45 -2.74
C ARG A 184 -5.40 -13.97 -2.80
N SER A 185 -5.90 -13.37 -1.73
CA SER A 185 -7.19 -12.67 -1.67
C SER A 185 -7.11 -11.49 -0.69
N LEU A 186 -8.01 -10.53 -0.85
CA LEU A 186 -8.12 -9.39 0.06
C LEU A 186 -8.42 -9.86 1.49
N ALA A 187 -9.24 -10.92 1.64
CA ALA A 187 -9.48 -11.56 2.92
C ALA A 187 -8.19 -12.10 3.57
N GLU A 188 -7.34 -12.83 2.85
CA GLU A 188 -6.08 -13.35 3.40
C GLU A 188 -5.17 -12.23 3.92
N ALA A 189 -4.98 -11.16 3.12
CA ALA A 189 -4.13 -10.04 3.50
C ALA A 189 -4.74 -9.21 4.64
N GLY A 190 -6.03 -8.91 4.55
CA GLY A 190 -6.76 -8.09 5.53
C GLY A 190 -6.88 -8.77 6.89
N GLU A 191 -7.23 -10.07 6.92
CA GLU A 191 -7.30 -10.83 8.17
C GLU A 191 -5.92 -10.96 8.83
N LEU A 192 -4.85 -11.13 8.05
CA LEU A 192 -3.48 -11.11 8.58
C LEU A 192 -3.17 -9.77 9.24
N MET A 193 -3.49 -8.65 8.56
CA MET A 193 -3.28 -7.30 9.10
C MET A 193 -4.00 -7.11 10.44
N VAL A 194 -5.30 -7.44 10.49
CA VAL A 194 -6.12 -7.26 11.70
C VAL A 194 -5.64 -8.15 12.84
N ARG A 195 -5.26 -9.40 12.55
CA ARG A 195 -4.72 -10.33 13.55
C ARG A 195 -3.41 -9.82 14.15
N VAL A 196 -2.52 -9.27 13.32
CA VAL A 196 -1.26 -8.70 13.78
C VAL A 196 -1.47 -7.42 14.57
N LEU A 197 -2.40 -6.55 14.15
CA LEU A 197 -2.81 -5.38 14.93
C LEU A 197 -3.30 -5.78 16.33
N ALA A 198 -4.14 -6.80 16.42
CA ALA A 198 -4.64 -7.31 17.70
C ALA A 198 -3.51 -7.84 18.59
N ARG A 199 -2.53 -8.55 18.01
CA ARG A 199 -1.33 -9.00 18.72
C ARG A 199 -0.50 -7.82 19.22
N ALA A 200 -0.24 -6.83 18.36
CA ALA A 200 0.56 -5.66 18.71
C ALA A 200 -0.05 -4.87 19.88
N ARG A 201 -1.38 -4.70 19.90
CA ARG A 201 -2.11 -4.02 20.99
C ARG A 201 -2.20 -4.79 22.31
N SER A 202 -1.75 -6.05 22.31
CA SER A 202 -1.74 -6.91 23.51
C SER A 202 -0.38 -6.99 24.20
N ILE A 203 0.63 -6.33 23.64
CA ILE A 203 1.97 -6.17 24.20
C ILE A 203 1.95 -4.96 25.15
#